data_AF-A0A3D1FC91-F1
#
_entry.id   AF-A0A3D1FC91-F1
#
_cell.length_a   1.000
_cell.length_b   1.000
_cell.length_c   1.000
_cell.angle_alpha   90.00
_cell.angle_beta   90.00
_cell.angle_gamma   90.00
#
_symmetry.space_group_name_H-M   'P 1'
#
loop_
_entity.id
_entity.type
_entity.pdbx_description
1 polymer ?
#
loop_
_entity_poly.entity_id
_entity_poly.type
_entity_poly.pdbx_seq_one_letter_code
_entity_poly.pdbx_strand_id
1 'polypeptide(L)'
;LAAERAGTDAVALINTLMGMSINVKTRKPKIAMVTAGLSGPAIRPVAMRMVWEVYQKVKIPIIGMGGIMDTESALEFFLAGASAISVGTANFINPKTTIDIIAGLKKYLEKHKISGIKALVGSLII
;
A
#
# COMPACT_ATOMS: atom_id res chain seq x y z
N LEU A 1 -17.53 -0.70 6.28
CA LEU A 1 -18.83 -0.19 6.79
C LEU A 1 -18.90 -0.13 8.32
N ALA A 2 -18.64 -1.20 9.09
CA ALA A 2 -18.74 -1.14 10.56
C ALA A 2 -17.85 -0.04 11.18
N ALA A 3 -16.57 0.03 10.79
CA ALA A 3 -15.64 1.06 11.26
C ALA A 3 -16.11 2.49 10.91
N GLU A 4 -16.56 2.70 9.67
CA GLU A 4 -17.13 3.98 9.24
C GLU A 4 -18.38 4.38 10.03
N ARG A 5 -19.30 3.44 10.26
CA ARG A 5 -20.51 3.67 11.08
C ARG A 5 -20.20 3.96 12.55
N ALA A 6 -19.06 3.49 13.03
CA ALA A 6 -18.56 3.81 14.36
C ALA A 6 -17.96 5.24 14.45
N GLY A 7 -17.96 6.02 13.37
CA GLY A 7 -17.51 7.41 13.34
C GLY A 7 -16.02 7.59 13.08
N THR A 8 -15.36 6.61 12.45
CA THR A 8 -13.95 6.73 12.06
C THR A 8 -13.76 7.72 10.91
N ASP A 9 -12.77 8.61 11.00
CA ASP A 9 -12.47 9.63 9.97
C ASP A 9 -11.75 9.07 8.73
N ALA A 10 -10.99 7.99 8.87
CA ALA A 10 -10.23 7.36 7.79
C ALA A 10 -9.89 5.90 8.11
N VAL A 11 -9.73 5.06 7.08
CA VAL A 11 -9.24 3.69 7.26
C VAL A 11 -7.87 3.50 6.62
N ALA A 12 -7.01 2.72 7.28
CA ALA A 12 -5.69 2.36 6.76
C ALA A 12 -5.66 0.87 6.40
N LEU A 13 -5.17 0.54 5.21
CA LEU A 13 -5.04 -0.85 4.79
C LEU A 13 -3.89 -1.07 3.78
N ILE A 14 -3.15 -2.18 3.84
CA ILE A 14 -3.34 -3.34 4.75
C ILE A 14 -2.22 -3.43 5.79
N ASN A 15 -2.51 -4.12 6.89
CA ASN A 15 -1.46 -4.66 7.74
C ASN A 15 -0.81 -5.90 7.06
N THR A 16 0.24 -6.44 7.64
CA THR A 16 0.94 -7.61 7.12
C THR A 16 0.02 -8.82 6.98
N LEU A 17 0.27 -9.65 5.96
CA LEU A 17 -0.28 -10.99 5.89
C LEU A 17 0.48 -11.93 6.83
N MET A 18 -0.09 -13.09 7.16
CA MET A 18 0.65 -14.09 7.94
C MET A 18 1.48 -14.98 7.02
N GLY A 19 2.75 -15.16 7.37
CA GLY A 19 3.68 -16.05 6.69
C GLY A 19 4.54 -16.84 7.66
N MET A 20 5.36 -17.73 7.12
CA MET A 20 6.34 -18.52 7.88
C MET A 20 7.59 -18.75 7.04
N SER A 21 8.70 -19.06 7.70
CA SER A 21 9.92 -19.50 7.02
C SER A 21 10.56 -20.64 7.79
N ILE A 22 10.97 -21.69 7.08
CA ILE A 22 11.51 -22.93 7.66
C ILE A 22 12.99 -23.05 7.27
N ASN A 23 13.83 -23.43 8.25
CA ASN A 23 15.18 -23.87 7.96
C ASN A 23 15.14 -25.33 7.50
N VAL A 24 15.45 -25.59 6.23
CA VAL A 24 15.35 -26.93 5.62
C VAL A 24 16.32 -27.96 6.22
N LYS A 25 17.45 -27.52 6.81
CA LYS A 25 18.43 -28.43 7.43
C LYS A 25 17.99 -28.88 8.82
N THR A 26 17.48 -27.95 9.62
CA THR A 26 17.06 -28.24 11.01
C THR A 26 15.58 -28.60 11.14
N ARG A 27 14.79 -28.38 10.08
CA ARG A 27 13.33 -28.50 10.06
C ARG A 27 12.63 -27.63 11.11
N LYS A 28 13.30 -26.58 11.60
CA LYS A 28 12.77 -25.63 12.60
C LYS A 28 12.35 -24.31 11.94
N PRO A 29 11.41 -23.57 12.54
CA PRO A 29 11.09 -22.21 12.10
C PRO A 29 12.32 -21.29 12.15
N LYS A 30 12.45 -20.39 11.19
CA LYS A 30 13.49 -19.34 11.20
C LYS A 30 13.15 -18.18 12.13
N ILE A 31 11.89 -18.06 12.56
CA ILE A 31 11.39 -17.01 13.44
C ILE A 31 10.85 -17.69 14.71
N ALA A 32 11.19 -17.17 15.88
CA ALA A 32 10.85 -17.77 17.17
C ALA A 32 9.34 -17.95 17.38
N MET A 33 8.53 -16.99 16.90
CA MET A 33 7.06 -17.04 16.98
C MET A 33 6.41 -17.97 15.95
N VAL A 34 7.20 -18.78 15.22
CA VAL A 34 6.80 -19.72 14.15
C VAL A 34 6.25 -19.04 12.89
N THR A 35 5.29 -18.15 13.07
CA THR A 35 4.68 -17.31 12.05
C THR A 35 5.00 -15.85 12.32
N ALA A 36 4.95 -15.01 11.28
CA ALA A 36 5.19 -13.58 11.39
C ALA A 36 4.52 -12.82 10.24
N GLY A 37 4.54 -11.49 10.34
CA GLY A 37 4.06 -10.60 9.29
C GLY A 37 4.89 -10.68 8.01
N LEU A 38 4.26 -11.07 6.90
CA LEU A 38 4.75 -10.90 5.55
C LEU A 38 4.37 -9.50 5.05
N SER A 39 5.37 -8.76 4.60
CA SER A 39 5.26 -7.42 4.04
C SER A 39 6.08 -7.31 2.74
N GLY A 40 6.27 -6.09 2.25
CA GLY A 40 7.04 -5.83 1.04
C GLY A 40 6.29 -6.12 -0.25
N PRO A 41 6.97 -6.12 -1.41
CA PRO A 41 6.32 -6.15 -2.72
C PRO A 41 5.49 -7.41 -2.94
N ALA A 42 5.81 -8.51 -2.25
CA ALA A 42 5.09 -9.77 -2.32
C ALA A 42 3.59 -9.65 -1.96
N ILE A 43 3.22 -8.70 -1.08
CA ILE A 43 1.82 -8.52 -0.68
C ILE A 43 1.08 -7.46 -1.51
N ARG A 44 1.77 -6.77 -2.44
CA ARG A 44 1.22 -5.63 -3.19
C ARG A 44 -0.08 -5.96 -3.94
N PRO A 45 -0.19 -7.08 -4.68
CA PRO A 45 -1.42 -7.41 -5.38
C PRO A 45 -2.64 -7.58 -4.45
N VAL A 46 -2.41 -8.12 -3.24
CA VAL A 46 -3.47 -8.28 -2.23
C VAL A 46 -3.87 -6.91 -1.66
N ALA A 47 -2.88 -6.08 -1.33
CA ALA A 47 -3.09 -4.74 -0.80
C ALA A 47 -3.89 -3.85 -1.78
N MET A 48 -3.50 -3.84 -3.06
CA MET A 48 -4.20 -3.09 -4.11
C MET A 48 -5.66 -3.52 -4.26
N ARG A 49 -5.92 -4.84 -4.36
CA ARG A 49 -7.29 -5.38 -4.44
C ARG A 49 -8.12 -4.91 -3.25
N MET A 50 -7.57 -4.97 -2.04
CA MET A 50 -8.29 -4.55 -0.83
C MET A 50 -8.58 -3.05 -0.81
N VAL A 51 -7.62 -2.21 -1.22
CA VAL A 51 -7.84 -0.77 -1.37
C VAL A 51 -8.97 -0.48 -2.35
N TRP A 52 -8.92 -1.12 -3.52
CA TRP A 52 -9.96 -0.99 -4.54
C TRP A 52 -11.33 -1.43 -4.04
N GLU A 53 -11.45 -2.62 -3.44
CA GLU A 53 -12.73 -3.13 -2.91
C GLU A 53 -13.30 -2.23 -1.81
N VAL A 54 -12.46 -1.74 -0.90
CA VAL A 54 -12.90 -0.87 0.20
C VAL A 54 -13.32 0.50 -0.32
N TYR A 55 -12.58 1.06 -1.30
CA TYR A 55 -12.92 2.35 -1.92
C TYR A 55 -14.32 2.35 -2.53
N GLN A 56 -14.78 1.24 -3.13
CA GLN A 56 -16.14 1.13 -3.66
C GLN A 56 -17.24 1.11 -2.59
N LYS A 57 -16.90 0.96 -1.30
CA LYS A 57 -17.85 0.71 -0.22
C LYS A 57 -17.91 1.80 0.84
N VAL A 58 -16.82 2.54 1.05
CA VAL A 58 -16.73 3.57 2.10
C VAL A 58 -16.71 4.96 1.48
N LYS A 59 -17.14 5.97 2.23
CA LYS A 59 -17.10 7.39 1.87
C LYS A 59 -15.92 8.13 2.50
N ILE A 60 -15.36 7.56 3.57
CA ILE A 60 -14.18 8.10 4.27
C ILE A 60 -12.88 7.80 3.50
N PRO A 61 -11.85 8.67 3.62
CA PRO A 61 -10.57 8.48 2.95
C PRO A 61 -9.84 7.20 3.37
N ILE A 62 -9.04 6.69 2.43
CA ILE A 62 -8.24 5.47 2.59
C ILE A 62 -6.75 5.83 2.60
N ILE A 63 -6.02 5.35 3.60
CA ILE A 63 -4.55 5.33 3.60
C ILE A 63 -4.08 3.95 3.12
N GLY A 64 -3.61 3.88 1.88
CA GLY A 64 -3.17 2.65 1.23
C GLY A 64 -1.72 2.30 1.55
N MET A 65 -1.44 1.03 1.87
CA MET A 65 -0.10 0.53 2.11
C MET A 65 0.01 -0.97 1.84
N GLY A 66 1.24 -1.42 1.62
CA GLY A 66 1.57 -2.82 1.38
C GLY A 66 2.35 -3.00 0.08
N GLY A 67 3.67 -3.09 0.18
CA GLY A 67 4.53 -3.39 -0.96
C GLY A 67 4.76 -2.24 -1.95
N ILE A 68 4.52 -1.00 -1.55
CA ILE A 68 4.95 0.19 -2.30
C ILE A 68 6.48 0.29 -2.23
N MET A 69 7.13 0.28 -3.39
CA MET A 69 8.60 0.26 -3.52
C MET A 69 9.15 1.47 -4.29
N ASP A 70 8.32 2.11 -5.10
CA ASP A 70 8.70 3.11 -6.09
C ASP A 70 7.49 3.98 -6.49
N THR A 71 7.70 4.88 -7.46
CA THR A 71 6.65 5.80 -7.93
C THR A 71 5.50 5.08 -8.63
N GLU A 72 5.79 4.04 -9.40
CA GLU A 72 4.77 3.30 -10.16
C GLU A 72 3.84 2.56 -9.21
N SER A 73 4.40 1.82 -8.24
CA SER A 73 3.63 1.18 -7.19
C SER A 73 2.88 2.17 -6.30
N ALA A 74 3.37 3.39 -6.11
CA ALA A 74 2.59 4.44 -5.45
C ALA A 74 1.37 4.87 -6.29
N LEU A 75 1.55 5.08 -7.60
CA LEU A 75 0.47 5.44 -8.53
C LEU A 75 -0.62 4.37 -8.57
N GLU A 76 -0.24 3.09 -8.59
CA GLU A 76 -1.18 1.96 -8.51
C GLU A 76 -2.18 2.10 -7.34
N PHE A 77 -1.72 2.53 -6.16
CA PHE A 77 -2.57 2.72 -4.99
C PHE A 77 -3.51 3.92 -5.10
N PHE A 78 -3.04 5.04 -5.65
CA PHE A 78 -3.91 6.19 -5.91
C PHE A 78 -5.00 5.82 -6.91
N LEU A 79 -4.64 5.21 -8.03
CA LEU A 79 -5.59 4.72 -9.04
C LEU A 79 -6.62 3.75 -8.44
N ALA A 80 -6.20 2.88 -7.52
CA ALA A 80 -7.08 1.96 -6.81
C ALA A 80 -8.05 2.65 -5.83
N GLY A 81 -7.79 3.89 -5.39
CA GLY A 81 -8.68 4.64 -4.50
C GLY A 81 -8.05 5.12 -3.19
N ALA A 82 -6.75 4.93 -2.98
CA ALA A 82 -6.06 5.49 -1.82
C ALA A 82 -6.02 7.03 -1.91
N SER A 83 -6.39 7.71 -0.82
CA SER A 83 -6.27 9.17 -0.69
C SER A 83 -4.88 9.59 -0.24
N ALA A 84 -4.19 8.72 0.49
CA ALA A 84 -2.79 8.85 0.89
C ALA A 84 -2.14 7.46 0.89
N ILE A 85 -0.81 7.41 0.93
CA ILE A 85 -0.05 6.16 0.97
C ILE A 85 0.93 6.11 2.14
N SER A 86 1.29 4.90 2.58
CA SER A 86 2.36 4.67 3.55
C SER A 86 3.41 3.69 3.01
N VAL A 87 4.68 4.00 3.26
CA VAL A 87 5.84 3.25 2.76
C VAL A 87 6.58 2.62 3.94
N GLY A 88 6.55 1.29 4.01
CA GLY A 88 7.19 0.50 5.07
C GLY A 88 8.49 -0.15 4.59
N THR A 89 8.40 -1.42 4.19
CA THR A 89 9.52 -2.31 3.84
C THR A 89 10.58 -1.66 2.92
N ALA A 90 10.16 -0.83 1.97
CA ALA A 90 11.08 -0.20 1.03
C ALA A 90 12.11 0.72 1.71
N ASN A 91 11.73 1.40 2.80
CA ASN A 91 12.64 2.27 3.55
C ASN A 91 13.78 1.48 4.23
N PHE A 92 13.58 0.18 4.54
CA PHE A 92 14.66 -0.68 5.05
C PHE A 92 15.67 -1.08 3.96
N ILE A 93 15.28 -0.98 2.68
CA ILE A 93 16.15 -1.26 1.54
C ILE A 93 16.85 0.02 1.08
N ASN A 94 16.09 1.11 0.92
CA ASN A 94 16.58 2.44 0.58
C ASN A 94 15.87 3.49 1.45
N PRO A 95 16.56 4.12 2.42
CA PRO A 95 15.97 5.16 3.26
C PRO A 95 15.45 6.39 2.51
N LYS A 96 15.87 6.60 1.25
CA LYS A 96 15.41 7.69 0.40
C LYS A 96 14.14 7.37 -0.39
N THR A 97 13.65 6.13 -0.38
CA THR A 97 12.51 5.70 -1.21
C THR A 97 11.33 6.66 -1.11
N THR A 98 10.99 7.12 0.10
CA THR A 98 9.84 8.03 0.29
C THR A 98 10.06 9.38 -0.42
N ILE A 99 11.27 9.93 -0.40
CA ILE A 99 11.63 11.17 -1.09
C ILE A 99 11.62 10.96 -2.61
N ASP A 100 12.15 9.83 -3.06
CA ASP A 100 12.21 9.46 -4.48
C ASP A 100 10.79 9.30 -5.07
N ILE A 101 9.87 8.69 -4.31
CA ILE A 101 8.45 8.57 -4.66
C ILE A 101 7.81 9.96 -4.80
N ILE A 102 8.02 10.86 -3.82
CA ILE A 102 7.45 12.22 -3.90
C ILE A 102 7.95 12.95 -5.16
N ALA A 103 9.25 12.85 -5.46
CA ALA A 103 9.83 13.46 -6.65
C ALA A 103 9.27 12.85 -7.95
N GLY A 104 9.12 11.52 -8.00
CA GLY A 104 8.56 10.83 -9.15
C GLY A 104 7.08 11.15 -9.37
N LEU A 105 6.28 11.24 -8.31
CA LEU A 105 4.87 11.63 -8.39
C LEU A 105 4.71 13.05 -8.95
N LYS A 106 5.52 14.02 -8.49
CA LYS A 106 5.52 15.38 -9.05
C LYS A 106 5.82 15.38 -10.54
N LYS A 107 6.89 14.68 -10.96
CA LYS A 107 7.26 14.54 -12.38
C LYS A 107 6.14 13.89 -13.20
N TYR A 108 5.49 12.86 -12.67
CA TYR A 108 4.37 12.20 -13.33
C TYR A 108 3.20 13.15 -13.56
N LEU A 109 2.80 13.89 -12.52
CA LEU A 109 1.69 14.86 -12.61
C LEU A 109 1.99 15.97 -13.61
N GLU A 110 3.19 16.55 -13.57
CA GLU A 110 3.64 17.58 -14.52
C GLU A 110 3.63 17.07 -15.96
N LYS A 111 4.21 15.89 -16.21
CA LYS A 111 4.28 15.27 -17.54
C LYS A 111 2.90 15.05 -18.15
N HIS A 112 1.91 14.66 -17.34
CA HIS A 112 0.55 14.36 -17.80
C HIS A 112 -0.40 15.55 -17.65
N LYS A 113 0.08 16.73 -17.24
CA LYS A 113 -0.73 17.94 -17.00
C LYS A 113 -1.89 17.69 -16.03
N ILE A 114 -1.66 16.86 -15.03
CA ILE A 114 -2.64 16.53 -13.99
C ILE A 114 -2.45 17.51 -12.83
N SER A 115 -3.51 18.23 -12.46
CA SER A 115 -3.44 19.34 -11.49
C SER A 115 -3.07 18.90 -10.06
N GLY A 116 -3.25 17.62 -9.72
CA GLY A 116 -2.84 17.10 -8.43
C GLY A 116 -3.18 15.62 -8.24
N ILE A 117 -2.61 15.03 -7.19
CA ILE A 117 -2.76 13.60 -6.90
C ILE A 117 -4.22 13.17 -6.72
N LYS A 118 -5.08 14.08 -6.25
CA LYS A 118 -6.51 13.83 -6.04
C LYS A 118 -7.24 13.43 -7.33
N ALA A 119 -6.78 13.90 -8.49
CA ALA A 119 -7.36 13.54 -9.79
C ALA A 119 -7.13 12.07 -10.17
N LEU A 120 -6.14 11.40 -9.56
CA LEU A 120 -5.85 9.99 -9.77
C LEU A 120 -6.60 9.07 -8.79
N VAL A 121 -7.14 9.62 -7.70
CA VAL A 121 -7.77 8.82 -6.65
C VAL A 121 -9.02 8.12 -7.20
N GLY A 122 -8.95 6.80 -7.31
CA GLY A 122 -10.07 5.98 -7.78
C GLY A 122 -10.35 6.11 -9.29
N SER A 123 -9.39 6.61 -10.09
CA SER A 123 -9.57 6.83 -11.52
C SER A 123 -9.26 5.59 -12.39
N LEU A 124 -9.28 4.39 -11.81
CA LEU A 124 -9.09 3.13 -12.53
C LEU A 124 -10.24 2.92 -13.53
N ILE A 125 -9.88 2.61 -14.78
CA ILE A 125 -10.84 2.32 -15.87
C ILE A 125 -11.06 0.79 -15.91
N ILE A 126 -12.33 0.37 -15.85
CA ILE A 126 -12.77 -1.04 -15.84
C ILE A 126 -13.86 -1.22 -16.90
#